data_AF-A0AAW8F573-F1
#
_entry.id   AF-A0AAW8F573-F1
#
_cell.length_a   1.000
_cell.length_b   1.000
_cell.length_c   1.000
_cell.angle_alpha   90.00
_cell.angle_beta   90.00
_cell.angle_gamma   90.00
#
_symmetry.space_group_name_H-M   'P 1'
#
loop_
_entity.id
_entity.type
_entity.pdbx_description
1 polymer ?
#
loop_
_entity_poly.entity_id
_entity_poly.type
_entity_poly.pdbx_seq_one_letter_code
_entity_poly.pdbx_strand_id
1 'polypeptide(L)' 'MSVGEARPTSWSLIITSNRAPSDWYPLFPNPVVAESLLDRLINTSHQVIMNGPSYRPNKRPKNRTDKPSIK' A
#
# COMPACT_ATOMS: atom_id res chain seq x y z
N MET A 1 35.43 -27.61 10.15
CA MET A 1 34.67 -26.77 9.21
C MET A 1 33.34 -26.46 9.88
N SER A 2 33.16 -25.25 10.42
CA SER A 2 31.93 -24.88 11.13
C SER A 2 30.94 -24.35 10.12
N VAL A 3 29.90 -25.13 9.81
CA VAL A 3 28.78 -24.67 8.99
C VAL A 3 27.97 -23.70 9.85
N GLY A 4 28.07 -22.41 9.54
CA GLY A 4 27.21 -21.39 10.13
C GLY A 4 25.84 -21.48 9.48
N GLU A 5 24.86 -22.00 10.20
CA GLU A 5 23.44 -21.95 9.84
C GLU A 5 23.01 -20.47 9.77
N ALA A 6 22.81 -19.95 8.55
CA ALA A 6 22.29 -18.60 8.35
C ALA A 6 20.85 -18.56 8.88
N ARG A 7 20.60 -17.81 9.96
CA ARG A 7 19.24 -17.65 10.48
C ARG A 7 18.37 -16.99 9.41
N PRO A 8 17.16 -17.50 9.12
CA PRO A 8 16.26 -16.84 8.19
C PRO A 8 15.89 -15.48 8.78
N THR A 9 16.41 -14.41 8.19
CA THR A 9 16.07 -13.05 8.58
C THR A 9 14.60 -12.85 8.22
N SER A 10 13.74 -12.68 9.22
CA SER A 10 12.35 -12.28 9.03
C SER A 10 12.31 -10.77 8.74
N TRP A 11 11.87 -10.39 7.54
CA TRP A 11 11.77 -8.98 7.13
C TRP A 11 10.30 -8.55 7.23
N SER A 12 10.03 -7.41 7.85
CA SER A 12 8.70 -6.80 7.87
C SER A 12 8.54 -5.88 6.65
N LEU A 13 7.41 -5.98 5.96
CA LEU A 13 7.11 -5.20 4.77
C LEU A 13 5.78 -4.46 4.95
N ILE A 14 5.78 -3.15 4.70
CA ILE A 14 4.56 -2.33 4.67
C ILE A 14 4.33 -1.88 3.23
N ILE A 15 3.14 -2.17 2.71
CA ILE A 15 2.73 -1.78 1.36
C ILE A 15 1.47 -0.93 1.46
N THR A 16 1.44 0.17 0.73
CA THR A 16 0.23 1.00 0.56
C THR A 16 -0.24 0.92 -0.88
N SER A 17 -1.51 0.58 -1.09
CA SER A 17 -2.15 0.62 -2.41
C SER A 17 -3.42 1.43 -2.35
N ASN A 18 -3.74 2.09 -3.45
CA ASN A 18 -5.01 2.79 -3.66
C ASN A 18 -6.08 1.89 -4.32
N ARG A 19 -5.78 0.61 -4.56
CA ARG A 19 -6.69 -0.37 -5.15
C ARG A 19 -6.84 -1.58 -4.24
N ALA A 20 -8.01 -2.21 -4.31
CA ALA A 20 -8.28 -3.45 -3.59
C ALA A 20 -7.31 -4.57 -4.03
N PRO A 21 -6.98 -5.53 -3.15
CA PRO A 21 -6.07 -6.63 -3.49
C PRO A 21 -6.49 -7.44 -4.73
N SER A 22 -7.79 -7.56 -4.97
CA SER A 22 -8.35 -8.26 -6.14
C SER A 22 -7.98 -7.61 -7.48
N ASP A 23 -7.80 -6.29 -7.51
CA ASP A 23 -7.46 -5.54 -8.72
C ASP A 23 -5.96 -5.59 -9.06
N TRP A 24 -5.15 -6.31 -8.27
CA TRP A 24 -3.71 -6.38 -8.48
C TRP A 24 -3.32 -7.48 -9.47
N TYR A 25 -4.14 -8.53 -9.63
CA TYR A 25 -3.92 -9.60 -10.60
C TYR A 25 -3.57 -9.10 -12.02
N PRO A 26 -4.36 -8.20 -12.64
CA PRO A 26 -4.07 -7.72 -13.99
C PRO A 26 -2.86 -6.77 -14.09
N LEU A 27 -2.25 -6.36 -12.97
CA LEU A 27 -1.03 -5.55 -12.98
C LEU A 27 0.22 -6.37 -13.31
N PHE A 28 0.14 -7.70 -13.19
CA PHE A 28 1.27 -8.58 -13.44
C PHE A 28 1.22 -9.15 -14.86
N PRO A 29 2.34 -9.14 -15.59
CA PRO A 29 2.41 -9.73 -16.94
C PRO A 29 2.35 -11.27 -16.93
N ASN A 30 2.62 -11.91 -15.79
CA ASN A 30 2.58 -13.36 -15.62
C ASN A 30 1.64 -13.74 -14.45
N PRO A 31 0.58 -14.52 -14.71
CA PRO A 31 -0.40 -14.90 -13.69
C PRO A 31 0.20 -15.78 -12.57
N VAL A 32 1.17 -16.64 -12.88
CA VAL A 32 1.79 -17.56 -11.88
C VAL A 32 2.58 -16.77 -10.83
N VAL A 33 3.29 -15.73 -11.28
CA VAL A 33 4.04 -14.84 -10.37
C VAL A 33 3.05 -14.03 -9.53
N ALA A 34 1.98 -13.53 -10.15
CA ALA A 34 0.92 -12.80 -9.46
C ALA A 34 0.32 -13.62 -8.31
N GLU A 35 -0.09 -14.86 -8.58
CA GLU A 35 -0.63 -15.78 -7.57
C GLU A 35 0.36 -15.97 -6.42
N SER A 36 1.61 -16.35 -6.72
CA SER A 36 2.61 -16.64 -5.68
C SER A 36 2.96 -15.43 -4.81
N LEU A 37 2.93 -14.22 -5.37
CA LEU A 37 3.21 -12.98 -4.63
C LEU A 37 1.99 -12.56 -3.80
N LEU A 38 0.81 -12.58 -4.41
CA LEU A 38 -0.43 -12.20 -3.76
C LEU A 38 -0.80 -13.18 -2.64
N ASP A 39 -0.52 -14.47 -2.79
CA ASP A 39 -0.68 -15.46 -1.72
C ASP A 39 0.16 -15.06 -0.48
N ARG A 40 1.45 -14.74 -0.68
CA ARG A 40 2.32 -14.28 0.42
C ARG A 40 1.93 -12.92 0.98
N LEU A 41 1.38 -12.02 0.17
CA LEU A 41 1.02 -10.69 0.65
C LEU A 41 -0.35 -10.70 1.34
N ILE A 42 -1.36 -11.31 0.74
CA ILE A 42 -2.74 -11.27 1.22
C ILE A 42 -2.91 -12.22 2.42
N ASN A 43 -2.37 -13.44 2.35
CA ASN A 43 -2.58 -14.44 3.41
C ASN A 43 -1.65 -14.25 4.62
N THR A 44 -0.50 -13.59 4.43
CA THR A 44 0.48 -13.37 5.50
C THR A 44 0.55 -11.93 6.01
N SER A 45 -0.33 -11.02 5.54
CA SER A 45 -0.37 -9.63 6.03
C SER A 45 -1.63 -9.30 6.81
N HIS A 46 -1.51 -8.23 7.61
CA HIS A 46 -2.64 -7.58 8.25
C HIS A 46 -3.15 -6.44 7.36
N GLN A 47 -4.39 -6.52 6.90
CA GLN A 47 -4.98 -5.52 6.01
C GLN A 47 -5.62 -4.39 6.81
N VAL A 48 -5.13 -3.17 6.62
CA VAL A 48 -5.71 -1.95 7.21
C VAL A 48 -6.41 -1.16 6.13
N ILE A 49 -7.73 -1.16 6.16
CA ILE A 49 -8.55 -0.39 5.21
C ILE A 49 -8.69 1.04 5.73
N MET A 50 -8.06 1.98 5.03
CA MET A 50 -8.15 3.40 5.35
C MET A 50 -9.34 4.03 4.61
N ASN A 51 -10.52 3.98 5.23
CA ASN A 51 -11.71 4.67 4.74
C ASN A 51 -11.77 6.07 5.37
N GLY A 52 -11.55 7.10 4.58
CA GLY A 52 -11.61 8.48 5.08
C GLY A 52 -11.42 9.52 3.97
N PRO A 53 -11.86 10.77 4.20
CA PRO A 53 -11.62 11.85 3.27
C PRO A 53 -10.11 12.08 3.09
N SER A 54 -9.71 12.46 1.88
CA SER A 54 -8.32 12.82 1.60
C SER A 54 -7.81 13.85 2.61
N TYR A 55 -6.64 13.60 3.18
CA TYR A 55 -6.02 14.53 4.13
C TYR A 55 -5.36 15.75 3.44
N ARG A 56 -5.22 15.73 2.11
CA ARG A 56 -4.56 16.81 1.33
C ARG A 56 -5.18 18.21 1.52
N PRO A 57 -6.52 18.40 1.58
CA PRO A 57 -7.13 19.72 1.74
C PRO A 57 -6.74 20.41 3.06
N ASN A 58 -6.49 19.66 4.14
CA ASN A 58 -6.13 20.22 5.44
C ASN A 58 -4.71 20.80 5.52
N LYS A 59 -3.82 20.40 4.60
CA LYS A 59 -2.44 20.92 4.51
C LYS A 59 -2.21 21.89 3.36
N ARG A 60 -3.26 22.26 2.60
CA ARG A 60 -3.10 23.30 1.58
C ARG A 60 -2.74 24.61 2.29
N PRO A 61 -1.62 25.27 1.95
CA PRO A 61 -1.43 26.66 2.35
C PRO A 61 -2.63 27.44 1.83
N LYS A 62 -3.35 28.13 2.72
CA LYS A 62 -4.48 28.97 2.33
C LYS A 62 -3.94 30.01 1.37
N ASN A 63 -4.20 29.85 0.08
CA ASN A 63 -3.98 30.91 -0.87
C ASN A 63 -4.92 32.05 -0.46
N ARG A 64 -4.35 33.21 -0.15
CA ARG A 64 -5.06 34.42 0.33
C ARG A 64 -6.08 34.97 -0.68
N THR A 65 -6.25 34.31 -1.83
CA THR A 65 -7.15 34.66 -2.93
C THR A 65 -8.52 33.97 -2.89
N ASP A 66 -8.80 33.09 -1.92
CA ASP A 66 -10.18 32.67 -1.61
C ASP A 66 -10.91 33.82 -0.90
N LYS A 67 -11.22 34.89 -1.65
CA LYS A 67 -12.23 35.86 -1.21
C LYS A 67 -13.59 35.17 -1.31
N PRO A 68 -14.39 35.13 -0.23
CA PRO A 68 -15.78 34.72 -0.37
C PRO A 68 -16.46 35.75 -1.27
N SER A 69 -16.96 35.31 -2.43
CA SER A 69 -17.91 36.09 -3.21
C SER A 69 -19.20 36.13 -2.40
N ILE A 70 -19.39 37.23 -1.68
CA ILE A 70 -20.65 37.54 -1.00
C ILE A 70 -21.70 37.69 -2.12
N LYS A 71 -22.68 36.78 -2.13
CA LYS A 71 -23.94 36.99 -2.84
C LYS A 71 -24.85 37.84 -1.98
#